data_AF-A0A651HTT6-F1
#
_entry.id   AF-A0A651HTT6-F1
#
_cell.length_a   1.000
_cell.length_b   1.000
_cell.length_c   1.000
_cell.angle_alpha   90.00
_cell.angle_beta   90.00
_cell.angle_gamma   90.00
#
_symmetry.space_group_name_H-M   'P 1'
#
loop_
_entity.id
_entity.type
_entity.pdbx_description
1 polymer ?
#
loop_
_entity_poly.entity_id
_entity_poly.type
_entity_poly.pdbx_seq_one_letter_code
_entity_poly.pdbx_strand_id
1 'polypeptide(L)'
;MTNKGKLKDRARDELFSHINRCAVLQAAEEDQQHWMEETMEYLAERYPDLADTDLQELYTVGMRFCRPAIPHGRPGTQAQDDVQEDSVETEQEPAAVGSAGESDAA
;
A
#
# COMPACT_ATOMS: atom_id res chain seq x y z
N MET A 1 -0.36 -28.36 -25.90
CA MET A 1 -1.18 -27.98 -24.73
C MET A 1 -0.33 -27.11 -23.82
N THR A 2 -0.77 -25.90 -23.47
CA THR A 2 -0.12 -25.07 -22.44
C THR A 2 -0.17 -25.84 -21.12
N ASN A 3 0.99 -26.06 -20.48
CA ASN A 3 1.03 -26.76 -19.20
C ASN A 3 0.64 -25.77 -18.09
N LYS A 4 -0.61 -25.83 -17.63
CA LYS A 4 -1.23 -24.89 -16.65
C LYS A 4 -0.35 -24.67 -15.40
N GLY A 5 0.24 -25.74 -14.85
CA GLY A 5 1.16 -25.65 -13.71
C GLY A 5 2.37 -24.77 -14.02
N LYS A 6 3.06 -25.05 -15.14
CA LYS A 6 4.22 -24.24 -15.59
C LYS A 6 3.86 -22.78 -15.93
N LEU A 7 2.58 -22.48 -16.20
CA LEU A 7 2.11 -21.11 -16.42
C LEU A 7 1.98 -20.38 -15.07
N LYS A 8 1.31 -21.01 -14.10
CA LYS A 8 1.16 -20.53 -12.73
C LYS A 8 2.50 -20.33 -12.02
N ASP A 9 3.42 -21.28 -12.17
CA ASP A 9 4.78 -21.18 -11.61
C ASP A 9 5.50 -19.91 -12.10
N ARG A 10 5.40 -19.59 -13.40
CA ARG A 10 5.99 -18.37 -13.97
C ARG A 10 5.33 -17.09 -13.46
N ALA A 11 4.00 -17.05 -13.43
CA ALA A 11 3.25 -15.91 -12.89
C ALA A 11 3.57 -15.67 -11.40
N ARG A 12 3.76 -16.74 -10.62
CA ARG A 12 4.20 -16.68 -9.22
C ARG A 12 5.62 -16.14 -9.08
N ASP A 13 6.55 -16.61 -9.89
CA ASP A 13 7.95 -16.18 -9.83
C ASP A 13 8.10 -14.71 -10.30
N GLU A 14 7.28 -14.27 -11.26
CA GLU A 14 7.16 -12.87 -11.71
C GLU A 14 6.56 -11.97 -10.61
N LEU A 15 5.49 -12.40 -9.94
CA LEU A 15 4.90 -11.72 -8.77
C LEU A 15 5.93 -11.48 -7.67
N PHE A 16 6.67 -12.51 -7.27
CA PHE A 16 7.70 -12.35 -6.22
C PHE A 16 8.88 -11.50 -6.70
N SER A 17 9.24 -11.55 -7.99
CA SER A 17 10.24 -10.63 -8.55
C SER A 17 9.78 -9.17 -8.43
N HIS A 18 8.51 -8.88 -8.72
CA HIS A 18 7.92 -7.55 -8.58
C HIS A 18 7.86 -7.07 -7.13
N ILE A 19 7.35 -7.90 -6.20
CA ILE A 19 7.29 -7.58 -4.75
C ILE A 19 8.68 -7.18 -4.21
N ASN A 20 9.71 -7.97 -4.53
CA ASN A 20 11.07 -7.72 -4.06
C ASN A 20 11.72 -6.50 -4.73
N ARG A 21 11.48 -6.30 -6.04
CA ARG A 21 12.08 -5.18 -6.80
C ARG A 21 11.47 -3.82 -6.45
N CYS A 22 10.17 -3.79 -6.17
CA CYS A 22 9.44 -2.57 -5.80
C CYS A 22 9.43 -2.30 -4.29
N ALA A 23 10.15 -3.11 -3.49
CA ALA A 23 10.25 -3.00 -2.03
C ALA A 23 8.88 -2.98 -1.30
N VAL A 24 7.87 -3.66 -1.86
CA VAL A 24 6.47 -3.68 -1.37
C VAL A 24 6.37 -4.11 0.10
N LEU A 25 7.31 -4.95 0.55
CA LEU A 25 7.46 -5.41 1.94
C LEU A 25 7.68 -4.27 2.97
N GLN A 26 7.93 -3.04 2.54
CA GLN A 26 8.17 -1.86 3.38
C GLN A 26 7.07 -0.80 3.25
N ALA A 27 6.06 -1.01 2.40
CA ALA A 27 4.92 -0.11 2.26
C ALA A 27 3.85 -0.39 3.35
N ALA A 28 2.90 0.53 3.54
CA ALA A 28 1.78 0.32 4.46
C ALA A 28 0.85 -0.83 3.98
N GLU A 29 0.08 -1.46 4.87
CA GLU A 29 -0.78 -2.61 4.50
C GLU A 29 -1.81 -2.25 3.40
N GLU A 30 -2.32 -1.02 3.43
CA GLU A 30 -3.23 -0.46 2.42
C GLU A 30 -2.54 -0.24 1.05
N ASP A 31 -1.32 0.31 1.02
CA ASP A 31 -0.50 0.39 -0.20
C ASP A 31 -0.16 -0.99 -0.76
N GLN A 32 0.19 -1.95 0.11
CA GLN A 32 0.48 -3.32 -0.27
C GLN A 32 -0.74 -4.00 -0.92
N GLN A 33 -1.94 -3.79 -0.37
CA GLN A 33 -3.18 -4.31 -0.92
C GLN A 33 -3.47 -3.70 -2.29
N HIS A 34 -3.45 -2.38 -2.41
CA HIS A 34 -3.71 -1.69 -3.68
C HIS A 34 -2.72 -2.13 -4.78
N TRP A 35 -1.43 -2.16 -4.47
CA TRP A 35 -0.39 -2.64 -5.38
C TRP A 35 -0.59 -4.11 -5.79
N MET A 36 -1.07 -4.96 -4.88
CA MET A 36 -1.34 -6.37 -5.18
C MET A 36 -2.52 -6.50 -6.15
N GLU A 37 -3.55 -5.67 -6.02
CA GLU A 37 -4.72 -5.63 -6.90
C GLU A 37 -4.32 -5.22 -8.33
N GLU A 38 -3.61 -4.09 -8.49
CA GLU A 38 -3.05 -3.67 -9.79
C GLU A 38 -2.12 -4.74 -10.40
N THR A 39 -1.34 -5.43 -9.57
CA THR A 39 -0.45 -6.51 -10.03
C THR A 39 -1.23 -7.76 -10.47
N MET A 40 -2.42 -8.04 -9.91
CA MET A 40 -3.27 -9.13 -10.41
C MET A 40 -3.88 -8.79 -11.78
N GLU A 41 -4.30 -7.54 -11.99
CA GLU A 41 -4.78 -7.06 -13.30
C GLU A 41 -3.67 -7.22 -14.36
N TYR A 42 -2.46 -6.74 -14.05
CA TYR A 42 -1.28 -6.95 -14.90
C TYR A 42 -1.05 -8.43 -15.21
N LEU A 43 -1.09 -9.31 -14.21
CA LEU A 43 -0.87 -10.76 -14.42
C LEU A 43 -1.99 -11.41 -15.25
N ALA A 44 -3.24 -10.93 -15.14
CA ALA A 44 -4.35 -11.42 -15.96
C ALA A 44 -4.16 -11.06 -17.44
N GLU A 45 -3.75 -9.82 -17.76
CA GLU A 45 -3.41 -9.40 -19.13
C GLU A 45 -2.17 -10.13 -19.67
N ARG A 46 -1.16 -10.32 -18.81
CA ARG A 46 0.11 -10.99 -19.13
C ARG A 46 -0.06 -12.48 -19.43
N TYR A 47 -0.96 -13.13 -18.70
CA TYR A 47 -1.18 -14.57 -18.71
C TYR A 47 -2.67 -14.91 -18.96
N PRO A 48 -3.25 -14.62 -20.13
CA PRO A 48 -4.68 -14.80 -20.41
C PRO A 48 -5.15 -16.27 -20.40
N ASP A 49 -4.21 -17.23 -20.46
CA ASP A 49 -4.47 -18.67 -20.28
C ASP A 49 -4.55 -19.09 -18.79
N LEU A 50 -4.23 -18.22 -17.84
CA LEU A 50 -4.31 -18.46 -16.40
C LEU A 50 -5.78 -18.41 -15.94
N ALA A 51 -6.16 -19.17 -14.91
CA ALA A 51 -7.54 -19.13 -14.43
C ALA A 51 -7.70 -18.07 -13.33
N ASP A 52 -8.88 -17.47 -13.23
CA ASP A 52 -9.22 -16.53 -12.16
C ASP A 52 -8.98 -17.14 -10.76
N THR A 53 -9.19 -18.45 -10.60
CA THR A 53 -8.86 -19.18 -9.37
C THR A 53 -7.35 -19.24 -9.10
N ASP A 54 -6.52 -19.37 -10.15
CA ASP A 54 -5.07 -19.34 -10.00
C ASP A 54 -4.60 -17.92 -9.66
N LEU A 55 -5.19 -16.87 -10.25
CA LEU A 55 -4.93 -15.47 -9.90
C LEU A 55 -5.32 -15.17 -8.44
N GLN A 56 -6.49 -15.64 -7.98
CA GLN A 56 -6.92 -15.46 -6.59
C GLN A 56 -6.01 -16.20 -5.59
N GLU A 57 -5.47 -17.36 -5.97
CA GLU A 57 -4.44 -18.05 -5.19
C GLU A 57 -3.11 -17.26 -5.17
N LEU A 58 -2.69 -16.67 -6.31
CA LEU A 58 -1.50 -15.81 -6.38
C LEU A 58 -1.65 -14.56 -5.49
N TYR A 59 -2.79 -13.87 -5.53
CA TYR A 59 -3.11 -12.76 -4.62
C TYR A 59 -3.01 -13.19 -3.16
N THR A 60 -3.66 -14.31 -2.80
CA THR A 60 -3.67 -14.84 -1.44
C THR A 60 -2.26 -15.20 -0.95
N VAL A 61 -1.42 -15.74 -1.81
CA VAL A 61 -0.02 -16.09 -1.49
C VAL A 61 0.85 -14.83 -1.40
N GLY A 62 0.67 -13.86 -2.31
CA GLY A 62 1.36 -12.57 -2.28
C GLY A 62 1.08 -11.79 -1.00
N MET A 63 -0.20 -11.59 -0.65
CA MET A 63 -0.60 -10.90 0.59
C MET A 63 -0.10 -11.62 1.85
N ARG A 64 0.05 -12.95 1.83
CA ARG A 64 0.67 -13.69 2.94
C ARG A 64 2.18 -13.54 3.00
N PHE A 65 2.85 -13.38 1.85
CA PHE A 65 4.29 -13.17 1.76
C PHE A 65 4.69 -11.78 2.29
N CYS A 66 3.84 -10.77 2.12
CA CYS A 66 4.09 -9.44 2.67
C CYS A 66 3.88 -9.31 4.19
N ARG A 67 3.29 -10.32 4.85
CA ARG A 67 3.09 -10.30 6.32
C ARG A 67 4.41 -10.50 7.06
N PRO A 68 4.63 -9.80 8.19
CA PRO A 68 5.83 -9.96 8.99
C PRO A 68 5.98 -11.41 9.47
N ALA A 69 7.22 -11.91 9.45
CA ALA A 69 7.54 -13.26 9.90
C ALA A 69 7.19 -13.43 11.38
N ILE A 70 6.53 -14.54 11.73
CA ILE A 70 6.19 -14.85 13.12
C ILE A 70 7.49 -14.99 13.94
N PRO A 71 7.68 -14.20 15.02
CA PRO A 71 8.91 -14.24 15.80
C PRO A 71 9.00 -15.54 16.61
N HIS A 72 9.64 -16.55 16.04
CA HIS A 72 9.89 -17.85 16.68
C HIS A 72 11.06 -17.78 17.69
N GLY A 73 10.86 -17.08 18.80
CA GLY A 73 11.71 -17.20 19.99
C GLY A 73 12.26 -15.88 20.54
N ARG A 74 12.14 -15.72 21.87
CA ARG A 74 12.50 -14.56 22.71
C ARG A 74 11.75 -13.25 22.38
N PRO A 75 10.81 -12.79 23.23
CA PRO A 75 10.31 -11.41 23.14
C PRO A 75 11.46 -10.45 23.46
N GLY A 76 11.75 -9.50 22.57
CA GLY A 76 12.89 -8.59 22.75
C GLY A 76 13.27 -7.69 21.57
N THR A 77 12.77 -7.96 20.36
CA THR A 77 12.95 -7.05 19.21
C THR A 77 11.59 -6.79 18.58
N GLN A 78 10.98 -5.68 18.98
CA GLN A 78 9.82 -5.13 18.29
C GLN A 78 10.30 -4.59 16.94
N ALA A 79 9.61 -4.92 15.87
CA ALA A 79 9.71 -4.16 14.64
C ALA A 79 8.94 -2.85 14.86
N GLN A 80 9.64 -1.84 15.38
CA GLN A 80 9.16 -0.47 15.41
C GLN A 80 9.42 0.14 14.03
N ASP A 81 8.41 0.15 13.17
CA ASP A 81 8.34 1.16 12.11
C ASP A 81 7.46 2.29 12.64
N ASP A 82 8.14 3.20 13.33
CA ASP A 82 7.58 4.39 13.97
C ASP A 82 7.60 5.52 12.92
N VAL A 83 6.60 5.54 12.03
CA VAL A 83 6.35 6.71 11.18
C VAL A 83 5.57 7.71 12.01
N GLN A 84 6.34 8.51 12.74
CA GLN A 84 5.87 9.60 13.59
C GLN A 84 4.97 10.58 12.82
N GLU A 85 3.75 10.76 13.32
CA GLU A 85 2.93 11.94 12.98
C GLU A 85 3.68 13.20 13.45
N ASP A 86 4.17 14.01 12.52
CA ASP A 86 4.53 15.40 12.82
C ASP A 86 3.26 16.25 12.76
N SER A 87 2.65 16.45 13.93
CA SER A 87 1.44 17.25 14.08
C SER A 87 1.78 18.72 14.28
N VAL A 88 1.37 19.51 13.29
CA VAL A 88 0.90 20.91 13.37
C VAL A 88 1.80 21.97 14.03
N GLU A 89 2.06 23.05 13.29
CA GLU A 89 2.09 24.39 13.90
C GLU A 89 0.83 25.15 13.49
N THR A 90 0.03 25.53 14.49
CA THR A 90 -1.11 26.43 14.35
C THR A 90 -0.65 27.84 14.71
N GLU A 91 -0.75 28.78 13.78
CA GLU A 91 -0.85 30.20 14.11
C GLU A 91 -2.23 30.71 13.72
N GLN A 92 -3.02 31.04 14.76
CA GLN A 92 -4.35 31.62 14.67
C GLN A 92 -4.34 32.98 15.39
N GLU A 93 -5.15 33.92 14.88
CA GLU A 93 -5.54 35.21 15.49
C GLU A 93 -4.48 36.34 15.47
N PRO A 94 -4.88 37.65 15.52
CA PRO A 94 -6.19 38.14 15.93
C PRO A 94 -6.97 39.02 14.94
N ALA A 95 -8.29 39.02 15.13
CA ALA A 95 -9.21 39.99 14.55
C ALA A 95 -8.89 41.46 14.93
N ALA A 96 -9.01 42.36 13.96
CA ALA A 96 -9.14 43.80 14.19
C ALA A 96 -10.60 44.24 14.02
N VAL A 97 -11.34 44.31 15.13
CA VAL A 97 -12.67 44.94 15.17
C VAL A 97 -12.53 46.46 15.00
N GLY A 98 -13.43 47.07 14.23
CA GLY A 98 -13.31 48.47 13.77
C GLY A 98 -13.72 49.54 14.79
N SER A 99 -13.69 50.80 14.35
CA SER A 99 -14.26 51.94 15.05
C SER A 99 -14.65 53.06 14.08
N ALA A 100 -15.82 53.68 14.33
CA ALA A 100 -16.35 55.00 13.92
C ALA A 100 -15.99 55.62 12.53
N GLY A 101 -16.89 56.27 11.79
CA GLY A 101 -18.24 56.77 12.10
C GLY A 101 -18.33 58.29 11.83
N GLU A 102 -19.43 58.75 11.19
CA GLU A 102 -19.76 60.17 10.87
C GLU A 102 -18.78 60.89 9.91
N SER A 103 -19.10 61.95 9.15
CA SER A 103 -20.34 62.58 8.60
C SER A 103 -19.88 63.49 7.43
N ASP A 104 -20.66 64.24 6.64
CA ASP A 104 -22.07 64.68 6.68
C ASP A 104 -22.57 64.92 5.22
N ALA A 105 -23.77 65.48 5.03
CA ALA A 105 -24.29 65.97 3.75
C ALA A 105 -24.10 67.50 3.55
N ALA A 106 -23.93 67.94 2.30
CA ALA A 106 -24.18 69.31 1.82
C ALA A 106 -24.41 69.34 0.30
#